data_AF-A0A7N2MKS6-F1
#
_entry.id   AF-A0A7N2MKS6-F1
#
_cell.length_a   1.000
_cell.length_b   1.000
_cell.length_c   1.000
_cell.angle_alpha   90.00
_cell.angle_beta   90.00
_cell.angle_gamma   90.00
#
_symmetry.space_group_name_H-M   'P 1'
#
loop_
_entity.id
_entity.type
_entity.pdbx_description
1 polymer ?
#
loop_
_entity_poly.entity_id
_entity_poly.type
_entity_poly.pdbx_seq_one_letter_code
_entity_poly.pdbx_strand_id
1 'polypeptide(L)'
;MWMVGRDSNLSFWLGNWTKKGPIRHLIQGPLTQEASQCEVKDVMLDTGWDWNKIPFDLPEDIKLMIQATPFSMTGRGSDRLAWVDNPKGNFDLKSAYSIAVGAAPSQTFTANWIWKSKTLPRIRTFLWKCAHDSIGVKYCLVQRGVVDDDFVPFVKEIQKQCCMLSMIGLGLRLFGSIWELS
;
A
#
# COMPACT_ATOMS: atom_id res chain seq x y z
N MET A 1 -6.57 -10.72 3.90
CA MET A 1 -7.99 -10.50 4.26
C MET A 1 -8.65 -11.86 4.29
N TRP A 2 -9.57 -12.12 5.22
CA TRP A 2 -10.36 -13.34 5.21
C TRP A 2 -11.57 -13.19 4.29
N MET A 3 -11.82 -14.18 3.43
CA MET A 3 -13.09 -14.37 2.75
C MET A 3 -13.99 -15.23 3.63
N VAL A 4 -15.13 -14.66 4.00
CA VAL A 4 -16.11 -15.26 4.89
C VAL A 4 -16.83 -16.40 4.17
N GLY A 5 -16.77 -17.58 4.78
CA GLY A 5 -17.59 -18.74 4.43
C GLY A 5 -18.93 -18.77 5.18
N ARG A 6 -19.86 -19.63 4.75
CA ARG A 6 -21.18 -19.78 5.41
C ARG A 6 -21.03 -20.22 6.88
N ASP A 7 -20.09 -21.13 7.13
CA ASP A 7 -19.82 -21.70 8.46
C ASP A 7 -18.59 -21.05 9.11
N SER A 8 -18.43 -19.73 8.94
CA SER A 8 -17.28 -18.99 9.43
C SER A 8 -17.21 -18.95 10.95
N ASN A 9 -16.07 -19.34 11.53
CA ASN A 9 -15.80 -19.19 12.96
C ASN A 9 -14.99 -17.91 13.25
N LEU A 10 -14.98 -16.95 12.32
CA LEU A 10 -14.30 -15.68 12.51
C LEU A 10 -15.09 -14.80 13.47
N SER A 11 -14.39 -14.18 14.41
CA SER A 11 -14.99 -13.13 15.26
C SER A 11 -15.45 -11.98 14.38
N PHE A 12 -16.70 -11.54 14.59
CA PHE A 12 -17.29 -10.43 13.85
C PHE A 12 -16.51 -9.13 14.05
N TRP A 13 -16.08 -8.85 15.28
CA TRP A 13 -15.44 -7.56 15.63
C TRP A 13 -13.93 -7.56 15.48
N LEU A 14 -13.27 -8.65 15.90
CA LEU A 14 -11.81 -8.76 15.94
C LEU A 14 -11.24 -9.38 14.67
N GLY A 15 -12.07 -10.11 13.90
CA GLY A 15 -11.66 -10.74 12.66
C GLY A 15 -11.35 -9.73 11.56
N ASN A 16 -10.27 -9.99 10.82
CA ASN A 16 -9.89 -9.19 9.66
C ASN A 16 -10.54 -9.72 8.36
N TRP A 17 -11.88 -9.65 8.33
CA TRP A 17 -12.69 -10.09 7.19
C TRP A 17 -13.24 -8.93 6.34
N THR A 18 -13.03 -7.68 6.78
CA THR A 18 -13.33 -6.49 5.96
C THR A 18 -12.06 -5.95 5.30
N LYS A 19 -12.21 -5.18 4.21
CA LYS A 19 -11.07 -4.53 3.53
C LYS A 19 -10.36 -3.48 4.39
N LYS A 20 -11.02 -2.93 5.41
CA LYS A 20 -10.49 -1.86 6.28
C LYS A 20 -9.90 -2.39 7.59
N GLY A 21 -9.79 -3.71 7.76
CA GLY A 21 -9.31 -4.33 8.99
C GLY A 21 -10.44 -4.79 9.93
N PRO A 22 -10.13 -5.03 11.22
CA PRO A 22 -11.13 -5.38 12.21
C PRO A 22 -12.14 -4.25 12.42
N ILE A 23 -13.44 -4.60 12.45
CA ILE A 23 -14.52 -3.62 12.68
C ILE A 23 -14.32 -2.92 14.03
N ARG A 24 -13.73 -3.59 15.02
CA ARG A 24 -13.40 -3.02 16.33
C ARG A 24 -12.61 -1.70 16.25
N HIS A 25 -11.76 -1.52 15.24
CA HIS A 25 -10.98 -0.30 15.05
C HIS A 25 -11.79 0.85 14.43
N LEU A 26 -12.94 0.54 13.82
CA LEU A 26 -13.82 1.51 13.16
C LEU A 26 -14.91 2.03 14.10
N ILE A 27 -15.23 1.30 15.17
CA ILE A 27 -16.23 1.68 16.16
C ILE A 27 -15.60 2.22 17.44
N GLN A 28 -16.23 3.23 18.02
CA GLN A 28 -15.86 3.77 19.33
C GLN A 28 -16.86 3.31 20.38
N GLY A 29 -16.37 3.01 21.59
CA GLY A 29 -17.19 2.55 22.71
C GLY A 29 -16.81 1.18 23.26
N PRO A 30 -17.32 0.84 24.45
CA PRO A 30 -17.14 -0.49 25.04
C PRO A 30 -18.00 -1.52 24.32
N LEU A 31 -17.41 -2.67 23.95
CA LEU A 31 -18.20 -3.83 23.53
C LEU A 31 -18.64 -4.61 24.77
N THR A 32 -19.87 -5.10 24.75
CA THR A 32 -20.32 -6.09 25.73
C THR A 32 -19.56 -7.41 25.51
N GLN A 33 -19.44 -8.22 26.57
CA GLN A 33 -18.78 -9.52 26.49
C GLN A 33 -19.47 -10.43 25.47
N GLU A 34 -20.80 -10.39 25.43
CA GLU A 34 -21.64 -11.10 24.45
C GLU A 34 -21.31 -10.68 23.01
N ALA A 35 -21.22 -9.36 22.75
CA ALA A 35 -20.86 -8.86 21.43
C ALA A 35 -19.46 -9.35 21.03
N SER A 36 -18.50 -9.38 21.95
CA SER A 36 -17.12 -9.80 21.66
C SER A 36 -17.00 -11.26 21.20
N GLN A 37 -17.92 -12.12 21.66
CA GLN A 37 -17.99 -13.54 21.29
C GLN A 37 -18.77 -13.80 20.01
N CYS A 38 -19.41 -12.78 19.44
CA CYS A 38 -20.19 -12.90 18.22
C CYS A 38 -19.31 -13.28 17.03
N GLU A 39 -19.70 -14.35 16.33
CA GLU A 39 -19.05 -14.80 15.11
C GLU A 39 -19.79 -14.29 13.88
N VAL A 40 -19.10 -14.22 12.74
CA VAL A 40 -19.69 -13.71 11.49
C VAL A 40 -20.90 -14.55 11.07
N LYS A 41 -20.87 -15.88 11.27
CA LYS A 41 -21.99 -16.78 10.97
C LYS A 41 -23.27 -16.46 11.78
N ASP A 42 -23.13 -15.88 12.97
CA ASP A 42 -24.28 -15.62 13.86
C ASP A 42 -25.11 -14.42 13.39
N VAL A 43 -24.48 -13.48 12.69
CA VAL A 43 -25.06 -12.23 12.16
C VAL A 43 -25.45 -12.39 10.69
N MET A 44 -25.05 -13.50 10.06
CA MET A 44 -25.23 -13.73 8.63
C MET A 44 -26.55 -14.45 8.36
N LEU A 45 -27.32 -13.96 7.39
CA LEU A 45 -28.58 -14.56 6.91
C LEU A 45 -28.48 -14.89 5.42
N ASP A 46 -29.36 -15.77 4.94
CA ASP A 46 -29.47 -16.08 3.51
C ASP A 46 -29.94 -14.86 2.67
N THR A 47 -30.51 -13.84 3.30
CA THR A 47 -30.98 -12.61 2.64
C THR A 47 -30.10 -11.39 2.90
N GLY A 48 -29.02 -11.53 3.68
CA GLY A 48 -28.12 -10.41 4.03
C GLY A 48 -27.59 -10.50 5.46
N TRP A 49 -27.67 -9.40 6.20
CA TRP A 49 -27.12 -9.27 7.56
C TRP A 49 -28.25 -9.03 8.57
N ASP A 50 -28.22 -9.75 9.69
CA ASP A 50 -29.15 -9.57 10.81
C ASP A 50 -28.63 -8.51 11.78
N TRP A 51 -29.00 -7.25 11.54
CA TRP A 51 -28.60 -6.14 12.40
C TRP A 51 -29.20 -6.21 13.80
N ASN A 52 -30.29 -6.98 14.01
CA ASN A 52 -30.94 -7.08 15.32
C ASN A 52 -30.11 -7.88 16.33
N LYS A 53 -29.18 -8.72 15.85
CA LYS A 53 -28.23 -9.45 16.70
C LYS A 53 -27.16 -8.55 17.31
N ILE A 54 -27.00 -7.34 16.77
CA ILE A 54 -25.98 -6.40 17.22
C ILE A 54 -26.60 -5.53 18.32
N PRO A 55 -25.99 -5.46 19.53
CA PRO A 55 -26.61 -4.82 20.69
C PRO A 55 -26.66 -3.29 20.62
N PHE A 56 -26.13 -2.68 19.55
CA PHE A 56 -26.08 -1.23 19.36
C PHE A 56 -26.14 -0.86 17.89
N ASP A 57 -26.53 0.38 17.61
CA ASP A 57 -26.59 0.90 16.26
C ASP A 57 -25.21 1.23 15.70
N LEU A 58 -24.85 0.54 14.61
CA LEU A 58 -23.68 0.85 13.82
C LEU A 58 -23.91 2.09 12.95
N PRO A 59 -22.90 2.97 12.81
CA PRO A 59 -22.89 4.02 11.81
C PRO A 59 -23.17 3.49 10.40
N GLU A 60 -23.91 4.27 9.61
CA GLU A 60 -24.35 3.86 8.27
C GLU A 60 -23.19 3.56 7.32
N ASP A 61 -22.10 4.33 7.41
CA ASP A 61 -20.86 4.08 6.67
C ASP A 61 -20.28 2.68 6.90
N ILE A 62 -20.39 2.18 8.14
CA ILE A 62 -19.90 0.86 8.51
C ILE A 62 -20.87 -0.22 8.03
N LYS A 63 -22.19 0.01 8.14
CA LYS A 63 -23.22 -0.90 7.60
C LYS A 63 -23.07 -1.09 6.09
N LEU A 64 -22.93 0.01 5.33
CA LEU A 64 -22.71 -0.02 3.89
C LEU A 64 -21.41 -0.74 3.51
N MET A 65 -20.35 -0.54 4.28
CA MET A 65 -19.07 -1.22 4.06
C MET A 65 -19.16 -2.73 4.32
N ILE A 66 -19.87 -3.16 5.36
CA ILE A 66 -20.14 -4.58 5.64
C ILE A 66 -20.99 -5.19 4.52
N GLN A 67 -22.04 -4.50 4.07
CA GLN A 67 -22.89 -4.96 2.96
C GLN A 67 -22.12 -5.07 1.63
N ALA A 68 -21.15 -4.19 1.40
CA ALA A 68 -20.29 -4.24 0.22
C ALA A 68 -19.21 -5.34 0.27
N THR A 69 -19.06 -6.03 1.41
CA THR A 69 -18.08 -7.11 1.55
C THR A 69 -18.62 -8.38 0.92
N PRO A 70 -17.98 -8.93 -0.12
CA PRO A 70 -18.45 -10.14 -0.78
C PRO A 70 -18.25 -11.35 0.13
N PHE A 71 -19.31 -12.16 0.28
CA PHE A 71 -19.26 -13.43 1.00
C PHE A 71 -19.75 -14.58 0.12
N SER A 72 -19.21 -15.78 0.32
CA SER A 72 -19.50 -16.94 -0.51
C SER A 72 -20.71 -17.70 0.03
N MET A 73 -21.90 -17.43 -0.50
CA MET A 73 -23.12 -18.17 -0.12
C MET A 73 -23.25 -19.55 -0.79
N THR A 74 -22.63 -19.71 -1.95
CA THR A 74 -22.93 -20.80 -2.90
C THR A 74 -22.22 -22.13 -2.64
N GLY A 75 -21.47 -22.25 -1.55
CA GLY A 75 -20.86 -23.51 -1.14
C GLY A 75 -20.79 -23.65 0.37
N ARG A 76 -20.72 -24.91 0.87
CA ARG A 76 -20.19 -25.22 2.21
C ARG A 76 -18.70 -24.86 2.22
N GLY A 77 -18.42 -23.56 2.26
CA GLY A 77 -17.08 -23.01 2.20
C GLY A 77 -16.62 -22.69 3.61
N SER A 78 -15.49 -23.24 4.00
CA SER A 78 -14.72 -22.73 5.14
C SER A 78 -14.09 -21.38 4.80
N ASP A 79 -13.65 -20.67 5.83
CA ASP A 79 -12.92 -19.42 5.67
C ASP A 79 -11.67 -19.59 4.81
N ARG A 80 -11.41 -18.61 3.94
CA ARG A 80 -10.24 -18.62 3.04
C ARG A 80 -9.47 -17.33 3.15
N LEU A 81 -8.15 -17.39 3.04
CA LEU A 81 -7.32 -16.20 2.94
C LEU A 81 -7.31 -15.69 1.51
N ALA A 82 -7.56 -14.38 1.36
CA ALA A 82 -7.47 -13.64 0.12
C ALA A 82 -6.41 -12.53 0.22
N TRP A 83 -5.76 -12.31 -0.91
CA TRP A 83 -4.81 -11.22 -1.11
C TRP A 83 -5.52 -9.87 -1.09
N VAL A 84 -5.06 -8.95 -0.23
CA VAL A 84 -5.76 -7.67 0.05
C VAL A 84 -5.78 -6.75 -1.17
N ASP A 85 -4.68 -6.71 -1.92
CA ASP A 85 -4.47 -5.75 -3.00
C ASP A 85 -5.07 -6.21 -4.35
N ASN A 86 -5.71 -7.39 -4.37
CA ASN A 86 -6.36 -7.92 -5.55
C ASN A 86 -7.86 -8.11 -5.32
N PRO A 87 -8.76 -7.50 -6.12
CA PRO A 87 -10.20 -7.69 -6.01
C PRO A 87 -10.65 -9.16 -6.13
N LYS A 88 -9.88 -9.99 -6.84
CA LYS A 88 -10.15 -11.43 -6.98
C LYS A 88 -9.57 -12.27 -5.85
N GLY A 89 -8.81 -11.66 -4.93
CA GLY A 89 -8.14 -12.34 -3.82
C GLY A 89 -6.91 -13.16 -4.24
N ASN A 90 -6.50 -13.13 -5.51
CA ASN A 90 -5.35 -13.86 -6.02
C ASN A 90 -4.05 -13.17 -5.65
N PHE A 91 -3.04 -13.98 -5.30
CA PHE A 91 -1.69 -13.51 -5.09
C PHE A 91 -1.13 -12.84 -6.35
N ASP A 92 -0.51 -11.68 -6.18
CA ASP A 92 0.23 -10.98 -7.22
C ASP A 92 1.61 -10.58 -6.67
N LEU A 93 2.66 -10.95 -7.40
CA LEU A 93 4.04 -10.72 -6.98
C LEU A 93 4.36 -9.22 -6.88
N LYS A 94 3.77 -8.41 -7.77
CA LYS A 94 4.03 -6.96 -7.81
C LYS A 94 3.48 -6.28 -6.54
N SER A 95 2.25 -6.59 -6.16
CA SER A 95 1.66 -6.10 -4.91
C SER A 95 2.37 -6.65 -3.67
N ALA A 96 2.77 -7.92 -3.65
CA ALA A 96 3.58 -8.49 -2.55
C ALA A 96 4.89 -7.76 -2.34
N TYR A 97 5.61 -7.47 -3.42
CA TYR A 97 6.84 -6.70 -3.36
C TYR A 97 6.58 -5.26 -2.90
N SER A 98 5.52 -4.61 -3.40
CA SER A 98 5.15 -3.25 -2.98
C SER A 98 4.86 -3.16 -1.48
N ILE A 99 4.14 -4.15 -0.93
CA ILE A 99 3.83 -4.24 0.50
C ILE A 99 5.12 -4.47 1.31
N ALA A 100 5.98 -5.39 0.88
CA ALA A 100 7.22 -5.73 1.58
C ALA A 100 8.21 -4.55 1.65
N VAL A 101 8.28 -3.74 0.59
CA VAL A 101 9.17 -2.57 0.51
C VAL A 101 8.59 -1.35 1.22
N GLY A 102 7.31 -1.41 1.66
CA GLY A 102 6.61 -0.25 2.22
C GLY A 102 6.49 0.89 1.20
N ALA A 103 6.56 0.55 -0.10
CA ALA A 103 6.48 1.53 -1.15
C ALA A 103 5.04 2.04 -1.20
N ALA A 104 4.83 3.27 -0.71
CA ALA A 104 3.71 4.09 -1.15
C ALA A 104 3.70 4.11 -2.70
N PRO A 105 2.57 4.41 -3.37
CA PRO A 105 2.57 4.64 -4.81
C PRO A 105 3.49 5.83 -5.12
N SER A 106 4.78 5.54 -5.24
CA SER A 106 5.79 6.49 -5.62
C SER A 106 5.46 6.88 -7.04
N GLN A 107 5.50 8.19 -7.30
CA GLN A 107 5.42 8.70 -8.66
C GLN A 107 6.39 7.88 -9.50
N THR A 108 5.86 7.14 -10.46
CA THR A 108 6.67 6.32 -11.35
C THR A 108 7.63 7.25 -12.08
N PHE A 109 8.87 7.34 -11.59
CA PHE A 109 9.90 8.15 -12.23
C PHE A 109 10.10 7.60 -13.64
N THR A 110 9.66 8.35 -14.65
CA THR A 110 9.73 7.90 -16.04
C THR A 110 11.12 8.21 -16.57
N ALA A 111 12.04 7.28 -16.39
CA ALA A 111 13.44 7.37 -16.82
C ALA A 111 13.65 7.27 -18.35
N ASN A 112 12.57 7.29 -19.15
CA ASN A 112 12.64 7.12 -20.62
C ASN A 112 13.45 8.22 -21.32
N TRP A 113 13.58 9.41 -20.72
CA TRP A 113 14.39 10.50 -21.26
C TRP A 113 15.89 10.17 -21.29
N ILE A 114 16.36 9.27 -20.40
CA ILE A 114 17.77 8.85 -20.32
C ILE A 114 18.21 8.21 -21.65
N TRP A 115 17.34 7.42 -22.27
CA TRP A 115 17.62 6.76 -23.54
C TRP A 115 17.53 7.71 -24.75
N LYS A 116 16.79 8.80 -24.62
CA LYS A 116 16.69 9.86 -25.65
C LYS A 116 17.84 10.88 -25.59
N SER A 117 18.62 10.88 -24.50
CA SER A 117 19.73 11.82 -24.30
C SER A 117 20.91 11.53 -25.23
N LYS A 118 21.48 12.55 -25.88
CA LYS A 118 22.65 12.45 -26.77
C LYS A 118 23.96 12.32 -25.98
N THR A 119 24.08 11.30 -25.14
CA THR A 119 25.28 11.01 -24.34
C THR A 119 25.85 9.63 -24.64
N LEU A 120 27.08 9.38 -24.16
CA LEU A 120 27.75 8.09 -24.28
C LEU A 120 26.93 6.97 -23.60
N PRO A 121 26.90 5.75 -24.16
CA PRO A 121 26.15 4.62 -23.58
C PRO A 121 26.48 4.35 -22.11
N ARG A 122 27.76 4.47 -21.73
CA ARG A 122 28.22 4.31 -20.33
C ARG A 122 27.54 5.29 -19.37
N ILE A 123 27.32 6.53 -19.80
CA ILE A 123 26.67 7.58 -19.00
C ILE A 123 25.17 7.30 -18.90
N ARG A 124 24.53 6.85 -19.99
CA ARG A 124 23.11 6.43 -19.96
C ARG A 124 22.87 5.29 -18.97
N THR A 125 23.72 4.26 -18.99
CA THR A 125 23.62 3.13 -18.05
C THR A 125 23.83 3.59 -16.61
N PHE A 126 24.77 4.50 -16.36
CA PHE A 126 25.01 5.08 -15.04
C PHE A 126 23.79 5.87 -14.54
N LEU A 127 23.24 6.77 -15.36
CA LEU A 127 22.04 7.55 -15.03
C LEU A 127 20.83 6.65 -14.76
N TRP A 128 20.65 5.58 -15.54
CA TRP A 128 19.58 4.61 -15.31
C TRP A 128 19.74 3.90 -13.95
N LYS A 129 20.98 3.53 -13.58
CA LYS A 129 21.25 2.97 -12.25
C LYS A 129 20.99 3.97 -11.12
N CYS A 130 21.32 5.26 -11.31
CA CYS A 130 20.99 6.31 -10.34
C CYS A 130 19.48 6.47 -10.17
N ALA A 131 18.74 6.53 -11.29
CA ALA A 131 17.30 6.74 -11.30
C ALA A 131 16.49 5.62 -10.62
N HIS A 132 17.04 4.41 -10.56
CA HIS A 132 16.43 3.25 -9.94
C HIS A 132 17.07 2.87 -8.60
N ASP A 133 17.79 3.81 -7.95
CA ASP A 133 18.48 3.60 -6.67
C ASP A 133 19.32 2.30 -6.64
N SER A 134 19.83 1.92 -7.80
CA SER A 134 20.57 0.67 -8.04
C SER A 134 22.07 0.86 -7.88
N ILE A 135 22.50 2.11 -7.65
CA ILE A 135 23.85 2.42 -7.18
C ILE A 135 23.80 2.34 -5.66
N GLY A 136 24.61 1.44 -5.08
CA GLY A 136 24.79 1.32 -3.64
C GLY A 136 25.50 2.54 -3.07
N VAL A 137 24.81 3.68 -3.01
CA VAL A 137 25.21 4.82 -2.21
C VAL A 137 24.91 4.44 -0.76
N LYS A 138 25.76 4.83 0.21
CA LYS A 138 25.54 4.59 1.65
C LYS A 138 24.09 4.84 2.08
N TYR A 139 23.43 5.85 1.50
CA TYR A 139 22.00 6.12 1.69
C TYR A 139 21.07 4.92 1.46
N CYS A 140 21.25 4.16 0.37
CA CYS A 140 20.46 2.95 0.10
C CYS A 140 20.75 1.81 1.10
N LEU A 141 21.97 1.76 1.64
CA LEU A 141 22.34 0.80 2.68
C LEU A 141 21.76 1.19 4.05
N VAL A 142 21.72 2.49 4.37
CA VAL A 142 21.05 3.04 5.56
C VAL A 142 19.55 2.81 5.48
N GLN A 143 18.89 3.08 4.34
CA GLN A 143 17.46 2.78 4.15
C GLN A 143 17.13 1.29 4.29
N ARG A 144 18.09 0.41 3.99
CA ARG A 144 17.96 -1.05 4.15
C ARG A 144 18.40 -1.54 5.54
N GLY A 145 18.78 -0.64 6.45
CA GLY A 145 19.18 -0.97 7.83
C GLY A 145 20.53 -1.67 7.97
N VAL A 146 21.42 -1.53 6.98
CA VAL A 146 22.70 -2.27 6.93
C VAL A 146 23.86 -1.50 7.57
N VAL A 147 23.77 -0.17 7.69
CA VAL A 147 24.87 0.69 8.19
C VAL A 147 24.30 1.81 9.07
N ASP A 148 24.94 2.07 10.21
CA ASP A 148 24.64 3.20 11.11
C ASP A 148 25.45 4.45 10.69
N ASP A 149 24.86 5.63 10.86
CA ASP A 149 25.18 6.84 10.11
C ASP A 149 26.52 7.46 10.56
N ASP A 150 27.41 7.75 9.60
CA ASP A 150 28.51 8.69 9.78
C ASP A 150 28.74 9.43 8.45
N PHE A 151 28.20 10.66 8.43
CA PHE A 151 28.43 11.81 7.54
C PHE A 151 29.17 11.57 6.21
N VAL A 152 28.53 11.90 5.07
CA VAL A 152 29.29 12.37 3.89
C VAL A 152 28.53 13.47 3.11
N PRO A 153 29.06 14.71 3.00
CA PRO A 153 28.47 15.81 2.22
C PRO A 153 28.47 15.60 0.69
N PHE A 154 29.09 14.53 0.19
CA PHE A 154 29.21 14.23 -1.25
C PHE A 154 27.89 13.78 -1.90
N VAL A 155 27.00 13.14 -1.15
CA VAL A 155 25.71 12.62 -1.67
C VAL A 155 24.75 13.76 -2.00
N LYS A 156 24.80 14.86 -1.25
CA LYS A 156 24.01 16.07 -1.56
C LYS A 156 24.41 16.68 -2.90
N GLU A 157 25.67 16.56 -3.30
CA GLU A 157 26.17 17.12 -4.55
C GLU A 157 25.71 16.31 -5.76
N ILE A 158 25.68 14.98 -5.66
CA ILE A 158 25.18 14.11 -6.74
C ILE A 158 23.66 14.25 -6.90
N GLN A 159 22.90 14.32 -5.80
CA GLN A 159 21.46 14.56 -5.86
C GLN A 159 21.15 15.92 -6.51
N LYS A 160 21.92 16.96 -6.15
CA LYS A 160 21.83 18.28 -6.79
C LYS A 160 22.18 18.21 -8.28
N GLN A 161 23.21 17.46 -8.68
CA GLN A 161 23.56 17.31 -10.10
C GLN A 161 22.49 16.53 -10.88
N CYS A 162 21.87 15.51 -10.30
CA CYS A 162 20.74 14.80 -10.93
C CYS A 162 19.49 15.70 -11.04
N CYS A 163 19.19 16.53 -10.02
CA CYS A 163 18.14 17.55 -10.10
C CYS A 163 18.47 18.65 -11.11
N MET A 164 19.74 19.08 -11.22
CA MET A 164 20.16 20.04 -12.24
C MET A 164 20.00 19.46 -13.65
N LEU A 165 20.37 18.19 -13.85
CA LEU A 165 20.22 17.51 -15.14
C LEU A 165 18.75 17.24 -15.51
N SER A 166 17.87 17.00 -14.54
CA SER A 166 16.43 16.89 -14.79
C SER A 166 15.79 18.25 -15.13
N MET A 167 16.24 19.33 -14.51
CA MET A 167 15.79 20.70 -14.81
C MET A 167 16.27 21.19 -16.19
N ILE A 168 17.50 20.84 -16.59
CA ILE A 168 18.01 21.10 -17.95
C ILE A 168 17.19 20.32 -19.00
N GLY A 169 16.75 19.10 -18.67
CA GLY A 169 15.84 18.32 -19.52
C GLY A 169 14.43 18.91 -19.67
N LEU A 170 14.01 19.79 -18.75
CA LEU A 170 12.74 20.52 -18.76
C LEU A 170 12.84 21.91 -19.42
N GLY A 171 14.02 22.30 -19.94
CA GLY A 171 14.20 23.58 -20.63
C GLY A 171 14.45 24.79 -19.72
N LEU A 172 14.60 24.58 -18.41
CA LEU A 172 14.91 25.64 -17.44
C LEU A 172 16.41 25.99 -17.51
N ARG A 173 16.75 27.28 -17.61
CA ARG A 173 18.14 27.77 -17.50
C ARG A 173 18.39 28.33 -16.10
N LEU A 174 19.58 28.08 -15.56
CA LEU A 174 20.09 28.72 -14.35
C LEU A 174 20.53 30.14 -14.68
N PHE A 175 19.91 31.14 -14.03
CA PHE A 175 20.42 32.50 -13.95
C PHE A 175 20.70 32.81 -12.47
N GLY A 176 21.97 32.67 -12.06
CA GLY A 176 22.35 32.80 -10.65
C GLY A 176 21.74 31.70 -9.77
N SER A 177 21.06 32.08 -8.68
CA SER A 177 20.42 31.16 -7.71
C SER A 177 18.93 30.90 -7.98
N ILE A 178 18.41 31.37 -9.11
CA ILE A 178 16.98 31.31 -9.45
C ILE A 178 16.82 30.57 -10.79
N TRP A 179 15.81 29.70 -10.88
CA TRP A 179 15.48 28.93 -12.08
C TRP A 179 14.31 29.61 -12.81
N GLU A 180 14.50 30.00 -14.07
CA GLU A 180 13.46 30.59 -14.92
C GLU A 180 13.17 29.73 -16.16
N LEU A 181 11.89 29.70 -16.57
CA LEU A 181 11.40 29.02 -17.76
C LEU A 181 11.84 29.78 -19.01
N SER A 182 12.41 29.05 -19.97
CA SER A 182 12.65 29.55 -21.32
C SER A 182 11.46 29.31 -22.23
#